data_AF-A0A078HC29-F1
#
_entry.id   AF-A0A078HC29-F1
#
_cell.length_a   1.000
_cell.length_b   1.000
_cell.length_c   1.000
_cell.angle_alpha   90.00
_cell.angle_beta   90.00
_cell.angle_gamma   90.00
#
_symmetry.space_group_name_H-M   'P 1'
#
loop_
_entity.id
_entity.type
_entity.pdbx_description
1 polymer ?
#
loop_
_entity_poly.entity_id
_entity_poly.type
_entity_poly.pdbx_seq_one_letter_code
_entity_poly.pdbx_strand_id
1 'polypeptide(L)'
;MNAVKVPGSAPALFYDIEPPVNLEQAGDSRRFSSRIKMKLATDQAYHVLDECIQYSSDYRAFAKGLWPDLLGKLEIGILGATGLQPMKEWRDGRRSTDAYVVAKYGNKWARTRTVVGSFSPKWNEQYSWDVYDKCTTVTFGIFDNNQLAVVSSNTNLDGLIGKVRIPLTSLEWDRVYTCSCPILVLREDGLKKTGELQLVVRCLCVANAYVRATSPFRWMLPKAHYKSPMSMVQTEDLRWQAIRLNCLNLARAEPPLRNEVVLDMLRPTNKSFSMRITNANLERLRRAARMLVVFGWWYWILCLAVWPVVPVYLAVISLREIFRLGRLEFNRLVLGVETHPPPLVPLDLKLWGLDSPDLDELAEEFDTFSSSMVDVNVLRMRYDRLRREMGENVMLLLGDVASQCERFCALLSLLDSPLNWICFSLVCYAVVVFVYMFWDHVIFFQKFVFICFVVRWVNFQCFRNDLPSGISNFFRRLPTNEGPMF
;
A
#
# COMPACT_ATOMS: atom_id res chain seq x y z
N MET A 1 13.82 -23.87 17.44
CA MET A 1 12.82 -24.20 16.41
C MET A 1 11.76 -25.09 17.05
N ASN A 2 10.65 -24.53 17.52
CA ASN A 2 9.52 -25.35 17.95
C ASN A 2 8.83 -25.82 16.68
N ALA A 3 8.83 -27.13 16.44
CA ALA A 3 8.10 -27.73 15.33
C ALA A 3 6.65 -27.27 15.40
N VAL A 4 6.24 -26.43 14.44
CA VAL A 4 4.86 -26.00 14.31
C VAL A 4 4.05 -27.26 14.09
N LYS A 5 3.12 -27.58 15.01
CA LYS A 5 2.00 -28.47 14.71
C LYS A 5 1.27 -27.84 13.53
N VAL A 6 1.63 -28.23 12.31
CA VAL A 6 0.76 -28.08 11.16
C VAL A 6 -0.56 -28.72 11.61
N PRO A 7 -1.70 -28.00 11.64
CA PRO A 7 -2.96 -28.65 11.95
C PRO A 7 -3.11 -29.75 10.91
N GLY A 8 -2.95 -30.99 11.37
CA GLY A 8 -3.15 -32.16 10.54
C GLY A 8 -4.54 -32.06 9.97
N SER A 9 -4.68 -32.45 8.71
CA SER A 9 -6.01 -32.62 8.15
C SER A 9 -6.86 -33.44 9.11
N ALA A 10 -8.06 -32.96 9.40
CA ALA A 10 -9.01 -33.73 10.18
C ALA A 10 -9.17 -35.12 9.52
N PRO A 11 -9.36 -36.19 10.32
CA PRO A 11 -9.66 -37.50 9.76
C PRO A 11 -10.89 -37.38 8.87
N ALA A 12 -10.90 -38.13 7.77
CA ALA A 12 -12.02 -38.09 6.84
C ALA A 12 -13.28 -38.62 7.55
N LEU A 13 -14.32 -37.79 7.60
CA LEU A 13 -15.61 -38.14 8.18
C LEU A 13 -16.55 -38.57 7.05
N PHE A 14 -17.30 -39.63 7.29
CA PHE A 14 -18.33 -40.12 6.38
C PHE A 14 -19.69 -39.63 6.89
N TYR A 15 -20.45 -38.99 6.01
CA TYR A 15 -21.82 -38.55 6.26
C TYR A 15 -22.74 -39.28 5.30
N ASP A 16 -23.76 -39.96 5.82
CA ASP A 16 -24.80 -40.59 5.01
C ASP A 16 -25.80 -39.49 4.59
N ILE A 17 -26.04 -39.33 3.28
CA ILE A 17 -27.05 -38.36 2.79
C ILE A 17 -28.42 -39.03 2.85
N GLU A 18 -29.31 -38.49 3.67
CA GLU A 18 -30.71 -38.89 3.69
C GLU A 18 -31.49 -38.13 2.60
N PRO A 19 -32.41 -38.79 1.87
CA PRO A 19 -33.23 -38.11 0.88
C PRO A 19 -34.14 -37.06 1.54
N PRO A 20 -34.36 -35.90 0.91
CA PRO A 20 -35.08 -34.77 1.51
C PRO A 20 -36.59 -35.00 1.73
N VAL A 21 -37.14 -36.11 1.22
CA VAL A 21 -38.55 -36.49 1.38
C VAL A 21 -38.65 -37.99 1.60
N ASN A 22 -39.51 -38.41 2.54
CA ASN A 22 -39.94 -39.81 2.70
C ASN A 22 -40.68 -40.27 1.44
N LEU A 23 -39.95 -40.66 0.39
CA LEU A 23 -40.53 -41.26 -0.80
C LEU A 23 -41.03 -42.67 -0.43
N GLU A 24 -42.36 -42.85 -0.45
CA GLU A 24 -42.97 -44.18 -0.41
C GLU A 24 -42.47 -45.01 -1.59
N GLN A 25 -42.13 -46.27 -1.32
CA GLN A 25 -41.41 -47.15 -2.24
C GLN A 25 -42.29 -47.56 -3.43
N ALA A 26 -42.19 -46.84 -4.55
CA ALA A 26 -42.64 -47.35 -5.83
C ALA A 26 -41.61 -48.34 -6.39
N GLY A 27 -41.72 -49.61 -5.99
CA GLY A 27 -41.32 -50.80 -6.76
C GLY A 27 -39.85 -51.05 -7.10
N ASP A 28 -38.94 -50.08 -6.95
CA ASP A 28 -37.53 -50.26 -7.30
C ASP A 28 -36.66 -50.26 -6.02
N SER A 29 -36.15 -51.45 -5.68
CA SER A 29 -35.50 -51.78 -4.39
C SER A 29 -34.13 -51.13 -4.15
N ARG A 30 -33.69 -50.22 -5.03
CA ARG A 30 -32.40 -49.55 -4.91
C ARG A 30 -32.54 -48.33 -3.98
N ARG A 31 -32.34 -48.54 -2.68
CA ARG A 31 -32.11 -47.44 -1.71
C ARG A 31 -30.97 -46.56 -2.25
N PHE A 32 -31.28 -45.33 -2.63
CA PHE A 32 -30.27 -44.33 -2.96
C PHE A 32 -29.53 -43.96 -1.66
N SER A 33 -28.44 -44.67 -1.35
CA SER A 33 -27.57 -44.37 -0.22
C SER A 33 -26.28 -43.75 -0.74
N SER A 34 -26.26 -42.44 -0.92
CA SER A 34 -25.02 -41.71 -1.21
C SER A 34 -24.32 -41.35 0.10
N ARG A 35 -23.02 -41.62 0.18
CA ARG A 35 -22.17 -41.20 1.31
C ARG A 35 -21.24 -40.08 0.87
N ILE A 36 -21.20 -39.00 1.64
CA ILE A 36 -20.20 -37.94 1.46
C ILE A 36 -19.02 -38.26 2.36
N LYS A 37 -17.85 -38.45 1.73
CA LYS A 37 -16.57 -38.45 2.45
C LYS A 37 -16.02 -37.03 2.45
N MET A 38 -16.03 -36.36 3.59
CA MET A 38 -15.49 -35.02 3.74
C MET A 38 -14.18 -35.04 4.52
N LYS A 39 -13.19 -34.29 4.04
CA LYS A 39 -11.89 -34.11 4.70
C LYS A 39 -11.66 -32.61 4.86
N LEU A 40 -11.64 -32.13 6.10
CA LEU A 40 -11.40 -30.73 6.40
C LEU A 40 -9.89 -30.51 6.60
N ALA A 41 -9.31 -29.64 5.79
CA ALA A 41 -7.93 -29.19 5.94
C ALA A 41 -7.94 -27.67 6.08
N THR A 42 -7.35 -27.15 7.14
CA THR A 42 -7.21 -25.70 7.35
C THR A 42 -5.92 -25.23 6.68
N ASP A 43 -6.04 -24.35 5.69
CA ASP A 43 -4.86 -23.72 5.08
C ASP A 43 -4.38 -22.57 5.97
N GLN A 44 -3.15 -22.68 6.49
CA GLN A 44 -2.51 -21.65 7.31
C GLN A 44 -1.46 -20.84 6.53
N ALA A 45 -1.27 -21.15 5.25
CA ALA A 45 -0.31 -20.46 4.40
C ALA A 45 -0.88 -19.16 3.81
N TYR A 46 -2.20 -19.04 3.72
CA TYR A 46 -2.85 -17.79 3.33
C TYR A 46 -2.76 -16.72 4.40
N HIS A 47 -2.70 -15.49 3.92
CA HIS A 47 -2.93 -14.30 4.73
C HIS A 47 -4.27 -13.70 4.30
N VAL A 48 -5.22 -13.64 5.22
CA VAL A 48 -6.51 -12.98 4.99
C VAL A 48 -6.32 -11.50 5.31
N LEU A 49 -6.30 -10.67 4.27
CA LEU A 49 -6.10 -9.23 4.36
C LEU A 49 -7.36 -8.56 4.90
N ASP A 50 -7.25 -7.86 6.03
CA ASP A 50 -8.29 -6.95 6.52
C ASP A 50 -8.20 -5.55 5.87
N GLU A 51 -7.02 -5.21 5.31
CA GLU A 51 -6.73 -3.97 4.60
C GLU A 51 -6.64 -4.16 3.07
N CYS A 52 -6.68 -3.05 2.34
CA CYS A 52 -6.32 -3.05 0.92
C CYS A 52 -4.81 -3.28 0.75
N ILE A 53 -4.43 -3.96 -0.33
CA ILE A 53 -3.02 -4.27 -0.64
C ILE A 53 -2.17 -2.99 -0.72
N GLN A 54 -2.71 -1.89 -1.23
CA GLN A 54 -2.00 -0.60 -1.34
C GLN A 54 -1.61 0.02 0.01
N TYR A 55 -2.39 -0.25 1.05
CA TYR A 55 -2.23 0.34 2.39
C TYR A 55 -2.12 -0.74 3.47
N SER A 56 -1.60 -1.90 3.08
CA SER A 56 -1.47 -3.01 3.99
C SER A 56 -0.31 -2.75 4.94
N SER A 57 -0.58 -2.97 6.21
CA SER A 57 0.36 -2.84 7.31
C SER A 57 1.08 -4.16 7.62
N ASP A 58 0.64 -5.29 7.03
CA ASP A 58 1.24 -6.61 7.23
C ASP A 58 0.97 -7.56 6.05
N TYR A 59 2.02 -8.20 5.56
CA TYR A 59 1.94 -9.21 4.49
C TYR A 59 2.35 -10.63 4.96
N ARG A 60 2.51 -10.85 6.26
CA ARG A 60 2.97 -12.14 6.79
C ARG A 60 1.88 -13.21 6.64
N ALA A 61 2.30 -14.44 6.37
CA ALA A 61 1.39 -15.60 6.40
C ALA A 61 0.73 -15.75 7.79
N PHE A 62 -0.43 -16.40 7.86
CA PHE A 62 -1.07 -16.66 9.15
C PHE A 62 -0.18 -17.52 10.08
N ALA A 63 0.46 -18.56 9.53
CA ALA A 63 1.38 -19.39 10.31
C ALA A 63 2.70 -18.68 10.65
N LYS A 64 3.01 -18.59 11.95
CA LYS A 64 4.27 -18.00 12.46
C LYS A 64 5.54 -18.63 11.88
N GLY A 65 5.52 -19.92 11.54
CA GLY A 65 6.68 -20.61 10.95
C GLY A 65 7.00 -20.17 9.52
N LEU A 66 6.07 -19.49 8.84
CA LEU A 66 6.25 -18.93 7.50
C LEU A 66 6.56 -17.43 7.53
N TRP A 67 6.73 -16.85 8.72
CA TRP A 67 7.06 -15.43 8.84
C TRP A 67 8.49 -15.16 8.37
N PRO A 68 8.72 -14.03 7.67
CA PRO A 68 10.07 -13.58 7.41
C PRO A 68 10.76 -13.16 8.72
N ASP A 69 12.10 -13.09 8.69
CA ASP A 69 12.87 -12.56 9.82
C ASP A 69 12.50 -11.09 10.11
N LEU A 70 12.63 -10.70 11.37
CA LEU A 70 12.41 -9.33 11.83
C LEU A 70 13.40 -8.38 11.15
N LEU A 71 12.91 -7.35 10.46
CA LEU A 71 13.75 -6.30 9.86
C LEU A 71 14.17 -5.24 10.88
N GLY A 72 13.24 -4.85 11.74
CA GLY A 72 13.42 -3.71 12.61
C GLY A 72 12.27 -3.48 13.58
N LYS A 73 12.30 -2.34 14.26
CA LYS A 73 11.22 -1.89 15.14
C LYS A 73 10.77 -0.49 14.75
N LEU A 74 9.47 -0.29 14.69
CA LEU A 74 8.84 1.00 14.47
C LEU A 74 8.47 1.60 15.83
N GLU A 75 9.15 2.67 16.20
CA GLU A 75 8.82 3.47 17.38
C GLU A 75 7.98 4.67 16.95
N ILE A 76 6.85 4.86 17.63
CA ILE A 76 5.86 5.88 17.32
C ILE A 76 5.59 6.66 18.60
N GLY A 77 5.80 7.97 18.58
CA GLY A 77 5.36 8.91 19.60
C GLY A 77 4.18 9.73 19.10
N ILE A 78 3.02 9.56 19.72
CA ILE A 78 1.82 10.37 19.48
C ILE A 78 1.84 11.51 20.50
N LEU A 79 2.27 12.70 20.08
CA LEU A 79 2.46 13.84 20.97
C LEU A 79 1.13 14.54 21.26
N GLY A 80 0.45 15.00 20.22
CA GLY A 80 -0.75 15.81 20.34
C GLY A 80 -1.33 16.21 19.00
N ALA A 81 -2.39 17.00 19.03
CA ALA A 81 -2.92 17.66 17.86
C ALA A 81 -3.13 19.16 18.13
N THR A 82 -3.22 19.96 17.07
CA THR A 82 -3.46 21.40 17.14
C THR A 82 -4.54 21.82 16.16
N GLY A 83 -5.43 22.71 16.60
CA GLY A 83 -6.45 23.31 15.74
C GLY A 83 -7.54 22.32 15.28
N LEU A 84 -7.92 21.37 16.12
CA LEU A 84 -8.98 20.42 15.78
C LEU A 84 -10.32 21.13 15.58
N GLN A 85 -11.08 20.74 14.55
CA GLN A 85 -12.43 21.24 14.33
C GLN A 85 -13.36 20.84 15.49
N PRO A 86 -14.27 21.73 15.93
CA PRO A 86 -15.29 21.38 16.90
C PRO A 86 -16.24 20.31 16.34
N MET A 87 -16.37 19.20 17.07
CA MET A 87 -17.27 18.10 16.70
C MET A 87 -18.60 18.14 17.47
N LYS A 88 -18.59 18.71 18.68
CA LYS A 88 -19.79 18.90 19.50
C LYS A 88 -20.09 20.37 19.66
N GLU A 89 -21.35 20.71 19.48
CA GLU A 89 -21.90 22.02 19.81
C GLU A 89 -23.00 21.83 20.85
N TRP A 90 -22.79 22.41 22.03
CA TRP A 90 -23.75 22.37 23.12
C TRP A 90 -24.78 23.49 22.95
N ARG A 91 -25.97 23.32 23.53
CA ARG A 91 -27.05 24.33 23.50
C ARG A 91 -26.62 25.69 24.06
N ASP A 92 -25.62 25.71 24.93
CA ASP A 92 -25.05 26.92 25.51
C ASP A 92 -24.05 27.64 24.59
N GLY A 93 -23.92 27.22 23.33
CA GLY A 93 -22.94 27.74 22.36
C GLY A 93 -21.50 27.27 22.60
N ARG A 94 -21.26 26.48 23.65
CA ARG A 94 -19.95 25.88 23.93
C ARG A 94 -19.65 24.82 22.87
N ARG A 95 -18.47 24.89 22.28
CA ARG A 95 -17.96 23.87 21.37
C ARG A 95 -16.92 23.03 22.07
N SER A 96 -16.95 21.73 21.85
CA SER A 96 -15.99 20.78 22.43
C SER A 96 -15.66 19.66 21.46
N THR A 97 -14.48 19.09 21.63
CA THR A 97 -14.05 17.87 20.94
C THR A 97 -13.33 17.01 21.97
N ASP A 98 -13.75 15.75 22.09
CA ASP A 98 -13.19 14.77 23.02
C ASP A 98 -12.29 13.81 22.24
N ALA A 99 -11.11 14.28 21.88
CA ALA A 99 -10.28 13.60 20.90
C ALA A 99 -9.47 12.43 21.49
N TYR A 100 -9.36 11.35 20.70
CA TYR A 100 -8.39 10.28 20.88
C TYR A 100 -7.87 9.79 19.52
N VAL A 101 -6.71 9.12 19.54
CA VAL A 101 -6.07 8.58 18.35
C VAL A 101 -6.07 7.07 18.40
N VAL A 102 -6.36 6.44 17.27
CA VAL A 102 -6.21 5.01 17.05
C VAL A 102 -5.07 4.80 16.06
N ALA A 103 -4.07 4.05 16.47
CA ALA A 103 -2.95 3.66 15.63
C ALA A 103 -3.06 2.17 15.30
N LYS A 104 -2.88 1.83 14.01
CA LYS A 104 -2.87 0.45 13.53
C LYS A 104 -1.57 0.14 12.78
N TYR A 105 -0.95 -0.99 13.12
CA TYR A 105 0.14 -1.57 12.34
C TYR A 105 0.16 -3.11 12.47
N GLY A 106 -0.01 -3.78 11.34
CA GLY A 106 -0.28 -5.20 11.24
C GLY A 106 -1.46 -5.60 12.12
N ASN A 107 -1.27 -6.65 12.91
CA ASN A 107 -2.31 -7.13 13.83
C ASN A 107 -2.36 -6.33 15.15
N LYS A 108 -1.54 -5.28 15.32
CA LYS A 108 -1.48 -4.48 16.55
C LYS A 108 -2.34 -3.23 16.41
N TRP A 109 -3.19 -3.02 17.40
CA TRP A 109 -4.03 -1.83 17.55
C TRP A 109 -3.68 -1.13 18.86
N ALA A 110 -3.57 0.18 18.83
CA ALA A 110 -3.40 1.02 20.01
C ALA A 110 -4.42 2.16 19.98
N ARG A 111 -5.01 2.44 21.14
CA ARG A 111 -5.91 3.58 21.35
C ARG A 111 -5.32 4.44 22.46
N THR A 112 -5.15 5.74 22.18
CA THR A 112 -4.69 6.69 23.19
C THR A 112 -5.79 7.04 24.18
N ARG A 113 -5.41 7.63 25.31
CA ARG A 113 -6.36 8.23 26.25
C ARG A 113 -7.21 9.30 25.56
N THR A 114 -8.46 9.47 26.00
CA THR A 114 -9.31 10.56 25.53
C THR A 114 -8.97 11.85 26.26
N VAL A 115 -8.75 12.93 25.52
CA VAL A 115 -8.60 14.29 26.06
C VAL A 115 -9.90 15.04 25.80
N VAL A 116 -10.60 15.39 26.88
CA VAL A 116 -11.95 15.97 26.85
C VAL A 116 -11.89 17.48 26.63
N GLY A 117 -12.77 18.01 25.79
CA GLY A 117 -13.05 19.44 25.66
C GLY A 117 -11.86 20.30 25.18
N SER A 118 -10.95 19.74 24.38
CA SER A 118 -9.76 20.47 23.90
C SER A 118 -9.60 20.38 22.38
N PHE A 119 -9.31 21.52 21.76
CA PHE A 119 -8.93 21.62 20.35
C PHE A 119 -7.43 21.41 20.11
N SER A 120 -6.65 21.29 21.19
CA SER A 120 -5.21 21.03 21.18
C SER A 120 -4.84 19.92 22.17
N PRO A 121 -5.36 18.69 21.98
CA PRO A 121 -5.13 17.59 22.91
C PRO A 121 -3.65 17.18 22.94
N LYS A 122 -3.17 16.80 24.14
CA LYS A 122 -1.81 16.26 24.35
C LYS A 122 -1.88 14.86 24.95
N TRP A 123 -1.44 13.88 24.18
CA TRP A 123 -1.43 12.47 24.58
C TRP A 123 -0.07 12.08 25.15
N ASN A 124 1.02 12.43 24.47
CA ASN A 124 2.39 12.07 24.83
C ASN A 124 2.55 10.56 25.09
N GLU A 125 2.02 9.74 24.19
CA GLU A 125 2.08 8.29 24.29
C GLU A 125 3.07 7.71 23.27
N GLN A 126 3.78 6.64 23.66
CA GLN A 126 4.77 5.99 22.80
C GLN A 126 4.46 4.51 22.62
N TYR A 127 4.59 4.03 21.39
CA TYR A 127 4.37 2.64 20.98
C TYR A 127 5.59 2.10 20.23
N SER A 128 5.87 0.81 20.37
CA SER A 128 6.96 0.12 19.65
C SER A 128 6.45 -1.18 19.05
N TRP A 129 6.55 -1.31 17.73
CA TRP A 129 6.04 -2.44 16.97
C TRP A 129 7.10 -3.07 16.07
N ASP A 130 6.91 -4.35 15.74
CA ASP A 130 7.90 -5.14 15.03
C ASP A 130 7.69 -5.02 13.52
N VAL A 131 8.73 -4.60 12.79
CA VAL A 131 8.68 -4.39 11.33
C VAL A 131 9.30 -5.60 10.64
N TYR A 132 8.51 -6.23 9.78
CA TYR A 132 8.92 -7.38 8.97
C TYR A 132 9.10 -7.03 7.50
N ASP A 133 8.51 -5.93 7.07
CA ASP A 133 8.59 -5.43 5.70
C ASP A 133 8.50 -3.90 5.71
N LYS A 134 9.39 -3.24 4.97
CA LYS A 134 9.41 -1.77 4.85
C LYS A 134 8.33 -1.26 3.89
N CYS A 135 7.81 -2.11 3.01
CA CYS A 135 6.74 -1.77 2.06
C CYS A 135 5.33 -1.78 2.71
N THR A 136 5.24 -1.47 4.00
CA THR A 136 4.00 -1.44 4.78
C THR A 136 3.66 0.00 5.19
N THR A 137 2.40 0.26 5.49
CA THR A 137 1.93 1.58 5.92
C THR A 137 1.42 1.52 7.36
N VAL A 138 1.79 2.51 8.18
CA VAL A 138 1.15 2.73 9.49
C VAL A 138 -0.01 3.70 9.33
N THR A 139 -1.14 3.42 9.98
CA THR A 139 -2.35 4.23 9.88
C THR A 139 -2.72 4.80 11.24
N PHE A 140 -3.00 6.10 11.27
CA PHE A 140 -3.51 6.85 12.42
C PHE A 140 -4.89 7.41 12.08
N GLY A 141 -5.89 7.14 12.92
CA GLY A 141 -7.21 7.76 12.84
C GLY A 141 -7.50 8.56 14.09
N ILE A 142 -8.04 9.76 13.94
CA ILE A 142 -8.38 10.65 15.05
C ILE A 142 -9.90 10.69 15.14
N PHE A 143 -10.42 10.41 16.32
CA PHE A 143 -11.85 10.25 16.57
C PHE A 143 -12.30 11.11 17.75
N ASP A 144 -13.54 11.57 17.67
CA ASP A 144 -14.25 12.20 18.79
C ASP A 144 -14.98 11.13 19.60
N ASN A 145 -14.71 11.07 20.90
CA ASN A 145 -15.27 10.10 21.81
C ASN A 145 -16.67 10.51 22.25
N ASN A 146 -17.69 9.83 21.72
CA ASN A 146 -19.08 10.05 22.08
C ASN A 146 -19.57 9.11 23.19
N GLN A 147 -18.70 8.24 23.68
CA GLN A 147 -19.00 7.29 24.75
C GLN A 147 -19.10 7.97 26.13
N LEU A 148 -18.47 9.14 26.29
CA LEU A 148 -18.48 9.91 27.55
C LEU A 148 -19.74 10.77 27.71
N ALA A 149 -20.49 11.01 26.62
CA ALA A 149 -21.72 11.79 26.69
C ALA A 149 -22.85 10.93 27.25
N VAL A 150 -23.24 11.20 28.50
CA VAL A 150 -24.31 10.51 29.25
C VAL A 150 -25.71 10.73 28.64
N VAL A 151 -25.85 11.57 27.61
CA VAL A 151 -27.15 11.86 27.01
C VAL A 151 -27.51 10.79 25.98
N SER A 152 -28.60 10.12 26.30
CA SER A 152 -29.31 9.06 25.59
C SER A 152 -29.77 9.47 24.18
N SER A 153 -28.96 9.16 23.17
CA SER A 153 -29.49 8.88 21.84
C SER A 153 -28.78 7.65 21.27
N ASN A 154 -29.55 6.76 20.63
CA ASN A 154 -29.06 5.51 20.02
C ASN A 154 -28.11 5.75 18.82
N THR A 155 -27.56 6.95 18.67
CA THR A 155 -26.71 7.41 17.56
C THR A 155 -25.39 8.01 18.04
N ASN A 156 -24.90 7.62 19.22
CA ASN A 156 -23.62 8.10 19.76
C ASN A 156 -22.42 7.44 19.06
N LEU A 157 -22.35 7.46 17.73
CA LEU A 157 -21.20 6.95 16.96
C LEU A 157 -20.00 7.86 17.17
N ASP A 158 -18.80 7.28 17.36
CA ASP A 158 -17.58 8.08 17.45
C ASP A 158 -17.31 8.73 16.08
N GLY A 159 -17.19 10.06 16.05
CA GLY A 159 -17.04 10.82 14.81
C GLY A 159 -15.59 10.85 14.31
N LEU A 160 -15.34 10.52 13.03
CA LEU A 160 -14.02 10.64 12.42
C LEU A 160 -13.65 12.13 12.21
N ILE A 161 -12.55 12.56 12.83
CA ILE A 161 -11.96 13.90 12.62
C ILE A 161 -11.00 13.90 11.44
N GLY A 162 -10.28 12.79 11.26
CA GLY A 162 -9.52 12.50 10.04
C GLY A 162 -8.52 11.38 10.20
N LYS A 163 -7.84 11.06 9.10
CA LYS A 163 -6.96 9.89 8.96
C LYS A 163 -5.62 10.33 8.39
N VAL A 164 -4.54 9.76 8.89
CA VAL A 164 -3.17 9.98 8.43
C VAL A 164 -2.52 8.62 8.20
N ARG A 165 -1.96 8.39 7.01
CA ARG A 165 -1.19 7.18 6.71
C ARG A 165 0.27 7.57 6.50
N ILE A 166 1.21 6.77 6.97
CA ILE A 166 2.63 7.01 6.74
C ILE A 166 3.21 5.71 6.17
N PRO A 167 3.65 5.70 4.90
CA PRO A 167 4.37 4.56 4.35
C PRO A 167 5.75 4.46 4.98
N LEU A 168 6.15 3.25 5.40
CA LEU A 168 7.47 3.03 5.98
C LEU A 168 8.60 3.17 4.96
N THR A 169 8.30 3.17 3.67
CA THR A 169 9.27 3.40 2.59
C THR A 169 9.84 4.81 2.60
N SER A 170 9.07 5.82 3.04
CA SER A 170 9.53 7.21 3.14
C SER A 170 10.43 7.47 4.36
N LEU A 171 10.45 6.54 5.32
CA LEU A 171 11.25 6.65 6.53
C LEU A 171 12.63 6.02 6.32
N GLU A 172 13.70 6.74 6.68
CA GLU A 172 15.03 6.16 6.77
C GLU A 172 15.23 5.35 8.06
N TRP A 173 16.15 4.40 8.02
CA TRP A 173 16.52 3.60 9.18
C TRP A 173 17.30 4.44 10.19
N ASP A 174 17.05 4.20 11.47
CA ASP A 174 17.68 4.78 12.66
C ASP A 174 17.54 6.31 12.81
N ARG A 175 16.82 6.97 11.90
CA ARG A 175 16.49 8.40 11.96
C ARG A 175 15.16 8.66 12.63
N VAL A 176 15.12 9.75 13.42
CA VAL A 176 13.90 10.24 14.08
C VAL A 176 13.28 11.31 13.20
N TYR A 177 12.00 11.13 12.87
CA TYR A 177 11.21 12.09 12.14
C TYR A 177 10.16 12.71 13.05
N THR A 178 10.21 14.03 13.21
CA THR A 178 9.15 14.81 13.86
C THR A 178 8.32 15.48 12.79
N CYS A 179 7.04 15.12 12.68
CA CYS A 179 6.15 15.65 11.65
C CYS A 179 4.84 16.20 12.25
N SER A 180 4.43 17.37 11.75
CA SER A 180 3.10 17.93 11.94
C SER A 180 2.28 17.63 10.67
N CYS A 181 1.54 16.53 10.70
CA CYS A 181 0.72 16.10 9.57
C CYS A 181 -0.60 16.86 9.56
N PRO A 182 -0.91 17.67 8.53
CA PRO A 182 -2.22 18.30 8.43
C PRO A 182 -3.29 17.22 8.25
N ILE A 183 -4.34 17.32 9.05
CA ILE A 183 -5.54 16.49 8.93
C ILE A 183 -6.44 17.20 7.93
N LEU A 184 -6.72 16.54 6.83
CA LEU A 184 -7.55 17.09 5.78
C LEU A 184 -8.72 16.15 5.60
N VAL A 185 -9.91 16.73 5.51
CA VAL A 185 -11.14 16.00 5.25
C VAL A 185 -11.74 16.58 3.98
N LEU A 186 -12.02 15.69 3.04
CA LEU A 186 -12.72 16.03 1.82
C LEU A 186 -14.23 16.02 2.12
N ARG A 187 -14.92 17.14 1.86
CA ARG A 187 -16.40 17.24 1.89
C ARG A 187 -16.89 17.82 0.56
N GLU A 188 -18.20 17.80 0.33
CA GLU A 188 -18.83 18.43 -0.85
C GLU A 188 -18.41 19.90 -1.04
N ASP A 189 -18.19 20.65 0.05
CA ASP A 189 -17.76 22.05 0.01
C ASP A 189 -16.27 22.28 -0.33
N GLY A 190 -15.47 21.21 -0.52
CA GLY A 190 -14.03 21.30 -0.74
C GLY A 190 -13.18 20.62 0.34
N LEU A 191 -11.87 20.74 0.17
CA LEU A 191 -10.88 20.26 1.12
C LEU A 191 -10.83 21.19 2.33
N LYS A 192 -11.26 20.70 3.50
CA LYS A 192 -11.17 21.45 4.76
C LYS A 192 -10.04 20.89 5.62
N LYS A 193 -9.14 21.77 6.07
CA LYS A 193 -8.13 21.42 7.07
C LYS A 193 -8.79 21.37 8.44
N THR A 194 -8.90 20.17 9.01
CA THR A 194 -9.60 19.92 10.28
C THR A 194 -8.66 19.90 11.48
N GLY A 195 -7.36 20.08 11.27
CA GLY A 195 -6.33 20.27 12.31
C GLY A 195 -4.95 19.81 11.84
N GLU A 196 -4.02 19.68 12.77
CA GLU A 196 -2.69 19.10 12.55
C GLU A 196 -2.36 18.08 13.64
N LEU A 197 -1.89 16.91 13.26
CA LEU A 197 -1.45 15.84 14.16
C LEU A 197 0.07 15.87 14.30
N GLN A 198 0.56 15.94 15.52
CA GLN A 198 1.98 15.95 15.84
C GLN A 198 2.45 14.55 16.19
N LEU A 199 3.33 14.00 15.35
CA LEU A 199 3.86 12.65 15.46
C LEU A 199 5.38 12.67 15.48
N VAL A 200 5.95 11.70 16.19
CA VAL A 200 7.36 11.34 16.13
C VAL A 200 7.44 9.89 15.66
N VAL A 201 8.13 9.63 14.56
CA VAL A 201 8.26 8.27 14.03
C VAL A 201 9.73 7.94 13.81
N ARG A 202 10.15 6.77 14.29
CA ARG A 202 11.51 6.27 14.12
C ARG A 202 11.47 4.80 13.72
N CYS A 203 12.19 4.45 12.66
CA CYS A 203 12.31 3.07 12.20
C CYS A 203 13.70 2.54 12.56
N LEU A 204 13.81 1.71 13.58
CA LEU A 204 15.07 1.10 14.03
C LEU A 204 15.40 -0.13 13.22
N CYS A 205 16.65 -0.25 12.74
CA CYS A 205 17.08 -1.47 12.05
C CYS A 205 17.69 -2.47 13.04
N VAL A 206 17.13 -3.69 13.11
CA VAL A 206 17.64 -4.77 13.96
C VAL A 206 18.24 -5.90 13.12
N ALA A 207 17.84 -6.02 11.86
CA ALA A 207 18.25 -7.11 10.99
C ALA A 207 19.71 -7.04 10.52
N ASN A 208 20.28 -8.23 10.34
CA ASN A 208 21.55 -8.47 9.65
C ASN A 208 21.51 -7.90 8.22
N ALA A 209 22.68 -7.47 7.73
CA ALA A 209 22.83 -6.88 6.39
C ALA A 209 22.27 -7.77 5.26
N TYR A 210 22.42 -9.10 5.37
CA TYR A 210 21.86 -10.05 4.40
C TYR A 210 20.33 -10.01 4.32
N VAL A 211 19.66 -10.00 5.48
CA VAL A 211 18.18 -9.94 5.54
C VAL A 211 17.69 -8.61 4.96
N ARG A 212 18.38 -7.51 5.27
CA ARG A 212 18.09 -6.18 4.74
C ARG A 212 18.27 -6.10 3.22
N ALA A 213 19.32 -6.70 2.67
CA ALA A 213 19.58 -6.71 1.23
C ALA A 213 18.57 -7.58 0.46
N THR A 214 18.11 -8.67 1.07
CA THR A 214 17.17 -9.59 0.42
C THR A 214 15.71 -9.17 0.57
N SER A 215 15.35 -8.39 1.59
CA SER A 215 13.96 -8.04 1.89
C SER A 215 13.18 -7.43 0.71
N PRO A 216 13.73 -6.53 -0.13
CA PRO A 216 12.99 -5.93 -1.23
C PRO A 216 12.68 -6.92 -2.37
N PHE A 217 13.46 -7.99 -2.48
CA PHE A 217 13.31 -9.02 -3.52
C PHE A 217 12.42 -10.19 -3.07
N ARG A 218 12.02 -10.22 -1.79
CA ARG A 218 11.10 -11.23 -1.26
C ARG A 218 9.71 -11.03 -1.86
N TRP A 219 8.96 -12.12 -2.00
CA TRP A 219 7.55 -12.05 -2.38
C TRP A 219 6.79 -11.17 -1.40
N MET A 220 5.86 -10.35 -1.91
CA MET A 220 5.03 -9.50 -1.07
C MET A 220 4.07 -10.37 -0.26
N LEU A 221 3.31 -11.23 -0.93
CA LEU A 221 2.36 -12.13 -0.28
C LEU A 221 2.98 -13.52 -0.04
N PRO A 222 2.37 -14.32 0.86
CA PRO A 222 2.72 -15.74 1.01
C PRO A 222 2.63 -16.51 -0.31
N LYS A 223 3.46 -17.54 -0.47
CA LYS A 223 3.53 -18.38 -1.69
C LYS A 223 2.18 -18.93 -2.14
N ALA A 224 1.28 -19.22 -1.21
CA ALA A 224 -0.05 -19.78 -1.50
C ALA A 224 -0.89 -18.86 -2.41
N HIS A 225 -0.81 -17.53 -2.20
CA HIS A 225 -1.53 -16.54 -3.01
C HIS A 225 -1.15 -16.55 -4.48
N TYR A 226 0.07 -16.98 -4.82
CA TYR A 226 0.51 -17.07 -6.22
C TYR A 226 0.19 -18.41 -6.86
N LYS A 227 0.24 -19.50 -6.08
CA LYS A 227 -0.03 -20.86 -6.59
C LYS A 227 -1.51 -21.11 -6.86
N SER A 228 -2.38 -20.51 -6.06
CA SER A 228 -3.84 -20.72 -6.13
C SER A 228 -4.57 -19.39 -5.88
N PRO A 229 -4.46 -18.42 -6.79
CA PRO A 229 -5.03 -17.09 -6.57
C PRO A 229 -6.55 -17.18 -6.32
N MET A 230 -7.01 -16.49 -5.28
CA MET A 230 -8.44 -16.31 -5.03
C MET A 230 -9.02 -15.29 -6.01
N SER A 231 -10.32 -15.40 -6.30
CA SER A 231 -10.99 -14.37 -7.08
C SER A 231 -11.03 -13.05 -6.30
N MET A 232 -11.13 -11.93 -7.02
CA MET A 232 -11.24 -10.62 -6.39
C MET A 232 -12.46 -10.54 -5.46
N VAL A 233 -13.60 -11.11 -5.90
CA VAL A 233 -14.84 -11.18 -5.11
C VAL A 233 -14.63 -11.97 -3.82
N GLN A 234 -14.02 -13.15 -3.90
CA GLN A 234 -13.73 -13.96 -2.70
C GLN A 234 -12.81 -13.23 -1.72
N THR A 235 -11.84 -12.49 -2.23
CA THR A 235 -10.91 -11.71 -1.39
C THR A 235 -11.63 -10.58 -0.67
N GLU A 236 -12.56 -9.89 -1.34
CA GLU A 236 -13.40 -8.85 -0.71
C GLU A 236 -14.36 -9.46 0.33
N ASP A 237 -14.99 -10.59 0.04
CA ASP A 237 -15.88 -11.27 1.00
C ASP A 237 -15.12 -11.70 2.26
N LEU A 238 -13.93 -12.30 2.09
CA LEU A 238 -13.06 -12.68 3.20
C LEU A 238 -12.58 -11.47 4.00
N ARG A 239 -12.28 -10.34 3.33
CA ARG A 239 -11.94 -9.08 4.00
C ARG A 239 -13.09 -8.60 4.87
N TRP A 240 -14.32 -8.60 4.37
CA TRP A 240 -15.50 -8.22 5.16
C TRP A 240 -15.69 -9.11 6.40
N GLN A 241 -15.46 -10.42 6.28
CA GLN A 241 -15.49 -11.32 7.43
C GLN A 241 -14.36 -11.01 8.43
N ALA A 242 -13.15 -10.71 7.95
CA ALA A 242 -12.02 -10.34 8.80
C ALA A 242 -12.29 -9.03 9.56
N ILE A 243 -12.85 -8.02 8.89
CA ILE A 243 -13.27 -6.75 9.49
C ILE A 243 -14.31 -7.01 10.58
N ARG A 244 -15.35 -7.82 10.29
CA ARG A 244 -16.39 -8.16 11.26
C ARG A 244 -15.83 -8.84 12.51
N LEU A 245 -14.88 -9.76 12.35
CA LEU A 245 -14.21 -10.42 13.48
C LEU A 245 -13.36 -9.43 14.29
N ASN A 246 -12.63 -8.54 13.61
CA ASN A 246 -11.86 -7.49 14.29
C ASN A 246 -12.76 -6.55 15.09
N CYS A 247 -13.91 -6.14 14.55
CA CYS A 247 -14.91 -5.36 15.28
C CYS A 247 -15.36 -6.06 16.57
N LEU A 248 -15.71 -7.35 16.49
CA LEU A 248 -16.15 -8.14 17.65
C LEU A 248 -15.05 -8.31 18.71
N ASN A 249 -13.80 -8.47 18.28
CA ASN A 249 -12.66 -8.64 19.18
C ASN A 249 -12.28 -7.31 19.86
N LEU A 250 -12.24 -6.22 19.11
CA LEU A 250 -11.84 -4.90 19.60
C LEU A 250 -12.93 -4.21 20.44
N ALA A 251 -14.20 -4.59 20.26
CA ALA A 251 -15.28 -4.19 21.16
C ALA A 251 -15.11 -4.73 22.59
N ARG A 252 -14.34 -5.81 22.77
CA ARG A 252 -14.01 -6.40 24.07
C ARG A 252 -12.70 -5.89 24.66
N ALA A 253 -11.96 -5.03 23.92
CA ALA A 253 -10.72 -4.47 24.42
C ALA A 253 -10.98 -3.38 25.47
N GLU A 254 -10.02 -3.15 26.35
CA GLU A 254 -10.06 -2.05 27.31
C GLU A 254 -9.01 -1.00 26.92
N PRO A 255 -9.39 0.23 26.55
CA PRO A 255 -10.75 0.75 26.36
C PRO A 255 -11.41 0.28 25.05
N PRO A 256 -12.76 0.14 25.00
CA PRO A 256 -13.44 -0.52 23.89
C PRO A 256 -13.41 0.32 22.61
N LEU A 257 -12.94 -0.29 21.53
CA LEU A 257 -13.00 0.27 20.18
C LEU A 257 -14.31 -0.17 19.52
N ARG A 258 -15.13 0.80 19.11
CA ARG A 258 -16.42 0.50 18.51
C ARG A 258 -16.29 0.09 17.05
N ASN A 259 -17.36 -0.51 16.54
CA ASN A 259 -17.41 -1.06 15.20
C ASN A 259 -17.17 0.02 14.13
N GLU A 260 -17.71 1.23 14.31
CA GLU A 260 -17.53 2.36 13.39
C GLU A 260 -16.05 2.78 13.26
N VAL A 261 -15.32 2.82 14.37
CA VAL A 261 -13.90 3.19 14.41
C VAL A 261 -13.06 2.16 13.67
N VAL A 262 -13.33 0.88 13.91
CA VAL A 262 -12.63 -0.23 13.24
C VAL A 262 -12.96 -0.24 11.75
N LEU A 263 -14.24 -0.05 11.41
CA LEU A 263 -14.70 0.05 10.02
C LEU A 263 -13.99 1.21 9.31
N ASP A 264 -13.96 2.42 9.85
CA ASP A 264 -13.33 3.57 9.20
C ASP A 264 -11.80 3.43 9.10
N MET A 265 -11.17 2.79 10.09
CA MET A 265 -9.74 2.47 10.03
C MET A 265 -9.42 1.47 8.91
N LEU A 266 -10.27 0.47 8.69
CA LEU A 266 -10.07 -0.59 7.67
C LEU A 266 -10.72 -0.31 6.31
N ARG A 267 -11.65 0.65 6.25
CA ARG A 267 -12.46 0.95 5.08
C ARG A 267 -11.54 1.32 3.90
N PRO A 268 -11.68 0.64 2.75
CA PRO A 268 -11.08 1.08 1.51
C PRO A 268 -11.58 2.48 1.16
N THR A 269 -10.70 3.35 0.67
CA THR A 269 -11.16 4.53 -0.07
C THR A 269 -11.98 4.02 -1.25
N ASN A 270 -13.21 4.52 -1.41
CA ASN A 270 -14.14 4.05 -2.43
C ASN A 270 -13.45 4.02 -3.80
N LYS A 271 -13.56 2.89 -4.51
CA LYS A 271 -13.24 2.81 -5.94
C LYS A 271 -14.39 3.38 -6.77
N SER A 272 -15.04 4.44 -6.28
CA SER A 272 -16.02 5.15 -7.08
C SER A 272 -15.27 5.88 -8.19
N PHE A 273 -15.86 5.84 -9.38
CA PHE A 273 -15.46 6.71 -10.47
C PHE A 273 -15.53 8.17 -10.00
N SER A 274 -14.45 8.93 -10.22
CA SER A 274 -14.41 10.36 -9.97
C SER A 274 -13.55 11.05 -11.01
N MET A 275 -14.10 12.08 -11.63
CA MET A 275 -13.45 12.93 -12.64
C MET A 275 -12.12 13.53 -12.12
N ARG A 276 -12.08 13.88 -10.84
CA ARG A 276 -10.88 14.45 -10.21
C ARG A 276 -9.73 13.44 -10.17
N ILE A 277 -10.04 12.19 -9.81
CA ILE A 277 -9.06 11.11 -9.73
C ILE A 277 -8.50 10.81 -11.12
N THR A 278 -9.33 10.88 -12.16
CA THR A 278 -8.93 10.57 -13.54
C THR A 278 -8.04 11.67 -14.11
N ASN A 279 -8.37 12.94 -13.88
CA ASN A 279 -7.52 14.09 -14.18
C ASN A 279 -6.17 14.01 -13.44
N ALA A 280 -6.18 13.64 -12.17
CA ALA A 280 -4.95 13.44 -11.39
C ALA A 280 -4.06 12.32 -11.95
N ASN A 281 -4.66 11.18 -12.32
CA ASN A 281 -3.95 10.06 -12.96
C ASN A 281 -3.38 10.44 -14.32
N LEU A 282 -4.10 11.25 -15.10
CA LEU A 282 -3.64 11.73 -16.39
C LEU A 282 -2.47 12.70 -16.26
N GLU A 283 -2.48 13.58 -15.26
CA GLU A 283 -1.33 14.47 -14.99
C GLU A 283 -0.09 13.68 -14.53
N ARG A 284 -0.26 12.61 -13.72
CA ARG A 284 0.82 11.66 -13.40
C ARG A 284 1.43 11.06 -14.66
N LEU A 285 0.58 10.59 -15.57
CA LEU A 285 1.03 10.01 -16.83
C LEU A 285 1.78 11.02 -17.71
N ARG A 286 1.27 12.26 -17.82
CA ARG A 286 1.96 13.35 -18.55
C ARG A 286 3.31 13.66 -17.93
N ARG A 287 3.44 13.62 -16.59
CA ARG A 287 4.71 13.84 -15.89
C ARG A 287 5.73 12.76 -16.22
N ALA A 288 5.31 11.49 -16.23
CA ALA A 288 6.15 10.38 -16.63
C ALA A 288 6.50 10.43 -18.14
N ALA A 289 5.55 10.77 -19.00
CA ALA A 289 5.77 10.91 -20.44
C ALA A 289 6.81 11.99 -20.76
N ARG A 290 6.78 13.14 -20.07
CA ARG A 290 7.81 14.18 -20.19
C ARG A 290 9.21 13.63 -19.88
N MET A 291 9.35 12.83 -18.82
CA MET A 291 10.63 12.20 -18.48
C MET A 291 11.10 11.21 -19.55
N LEU A 292 10.20 10.41 -20.11
CA LEU A 292 10.51 9.46 -21.18
C LEU A 292 10.90 10.15 -22.50
N VAL A 293 10.27 11.28 -22.85
CA VAL A 293 10.64 12.05 -24.05
C VAL A 293 12.05 12.63 -23.91
N VAL A 294 12.39 13.16 -22.73
CA VAL A 294 13.78 13.59 -22.43
C VAL A 294 14.70 12.38 -22.57
N PHE A 295 14.46 11.27 -21.87
CA PHE A 295 15.34 10.10 -21.94
C PHE A 295 15.49 9.52 -23.36
N GLY A 296 14.40 9.50 -24.13
CA GLY A 296 14.39 9.06 -25.53
C GLY A 296 15.27 9.94 -26.41
N TRP A 297 15.15 11.26 -26.31
CA TRP A 297 16.02 12.20 -27.03
C TRP A 297 17.50 12.00 -26.70
N TRP A 298 17.83 11.81 -25.42
CA TRP A 298 19.20 11.53 -24.98
C TRP A 298 19.71 10.17 -25.49
N TYR A 299 18.86 9.14 -25.52
CA TYR A 299 19.20 7.83 -26.10
C TYR A 299 19.49 7.90 -27.60
N TRP A 300 18.72 8.66 -28.37
CA TRP A 300 18.98 8.88 -29.79
C TRP A 300 20.31 9.63 -30.04
N ILE A 301 20.65 10.60 -29.18
CA ILE A 301 21.94 11.29 -29.22
C ILE A 301 23.10 10.34 -28.83
N LEU A 302 22.90 9.46 -27.84
CA LEU A 302 23.90 8.47 -27.42
C LEU A 302 24.11 7.36 -28.46
N CYS A 303 23.07 6.95 -29.17
CA CYS A 303 23.16 5.99 -30.28
C CYS A 303 23.88 6.58 -31.50
N LEU A 304 23.89 7.90 -31.65
CA LEU A 304 24.68 8.61 -32.67
C LEU A 304 26.16 8.80 -32.24
N ALA A 305 26.46 8.76 -30.94
CA ALA A 305 27.82 8.84 -30.43
C ALA A 305 28.53 7.48 -30.53
N VAL A 306 29.64 7.44 -31.26
CA VAL A 306 30.43 6.24 -31.54
C VAL A 306 30.84 5.51 -30.25
N TRP A 307 30.92 4.18 -30.35
CA TRP A 307 31.15 3.16 -29.33
C TRP A 307 32.22 3.40 -28.24
N PRO A 308 33.33 4.15 -28.42
CA PRO A 308 34.27 4.42 -27.33
C PRO A 308 33.81 5.52 -26.36
N VAL A 309 32.79 6.31 -26.70
CA VAL A 309 32.32 7.44 -25.85
C VAL A 309 31.51 6.94 -24.66
N VAL A 310 30.73 5.86 -24.82
CA VAL A 310 29.84 5.35 -23.77
C VAL A 310 30.60 4.86 -22.52
N PRO A 311 31.67 4.04 -22.63
CA PRO A 311 32.45 3.62 -21.46
C PRO A 311 33.16 4.78 -20.76
N VAL A 312 33.71 5.73 -21.52
CA VAL A 312 34.38 6.92 -20.98
C VAL A 312 33.37 7.80 -20.22
N TYR A 313 32.17 7.99 -20.77
CA TYR A 313 31.11 8.75 -20.13
C TYR A 313 30.65 8.10 -18.82
N LEU A 314 30.41 6.78 -18.81
CA LEU A 314 30.07 6.03 -17.60
C LEU A 314 31.20 6.10 -16.55
N ALA A 315 32.46 6.04 -16.97
CA ALA A 315 33.63 6.20 -16.09
C ALA A 315 33.70 7.62 -15.48
N VAL A 316 33.47 8.67 -16.27
CA VAL A 316 33.47 10.06 -15.77
C VAL A 316 32.34 10.31 -14.77
N ILE A 317 31.13 9.80 -15.04
CA ILE A 317 30.01 9.94 -14.09
C ILE A 317 30.25 9.14 -12.82
N SER A 318 30.73 7.90 -12.93
CA SER A 318 31.04 7.11 -11.73
C SER A 318 32.12 7.76 -10.88
N LEU A 319 33.18 8.34 -11.47
CA LEU A 319 34.17 9.15 -10.76
C LEU A 319 33.56 10.37 -10.07
N ARG A 320 32.65 11.09 -10.75
CA ARG A 320 31.92 12.23 -10.15
C ARG A 320 31.11 11.82 -8.93
N GLU A 321 30.38 10.70 -9.02
CA GLU A 321 29.56 10.19 -7.92
C GLU A 321 30.40 9.63 -6.76
N ILE A 322 31.54 8.98 -7.05
CA ILE A 322 32.52 8.57 -6.03
C ILE A 322 33.05 9.80 -5.28
N PHE A 323 33.40 10.87 -5.99
CA PHE A 323 33.86 12.11 -5.37
C PHE A 323 32.75 12.80 -4.55
N ARG A 324 31.49 12.72 -4.99
CA ARG A 324 30.34 13.23 -4.23
C ARG A 324 30.14 12.42 -2.93
N LEU A 325 30.21 11.09 -3.00
CA LEU A 325 30.15 10.21 -1.81
C LEU A 325 31.28 10.48 -0.83
N GLY A 326 32.52 10.54 -1.34
CA GLY A 326 33.70 10.82 -0.51
C GLY A 326 33.58 12.15 0.22
N ARG A 327 33.04 13.19 -0.42
CA ARG A 327 32.73 14.47 0.24
C ARG A 327 31.65 14.35 1.31
N LEU A 328 30.60 13.57 1.07
CA LEU A 328 29.48 13.45 2.00
C LEU A 328 29.89 12.68 3.26
N GLU A 329 30.64 11.58 3.10
CA GLU A 329 31.21 10.83 4.23
C GLU A 329 32.30 11.62 4.95
N PHE A 330 33.14 12.36 4.23
CA PHE A 330 34.11 13.28 4.84
C PHE A 330 33.42 14.36 5.67
N ASN A 331 32.36 15.00 5.14
CA ASN A 331 31.58 16.00 5.87
C ASN A 331 30.92 15.40 7.11
N ARG A 332 30.44 14.16 7.04
CA ARG A 332 29.86 13.44 8.18
C ARG A 332 30.90 13.12 9.26
N LEU A 333 32.05 12.58 8.85
CA LEU A 333 33.08 12.08 9.77
C LEU A 333 33.94 13.20 10.37
N VAL A 334 34.23 14.26 9.60
CA VAL A 334 35.15 15.34 9.99
C VAL A 334 34.42 16.58 10.48
N LEU A 335 33.31 16.97 9.84
CA LEU A 335 32.57 18.19 10.20
C LEU A 335 31.37 17.91 11.11
N GLY A 336 30.98 16.64 11.30
CA GLY A 336 29.83 16.25 12.13
C GLY A 336 28.50 16.80 11.63
N VAL A 337 28.44 17.32 10.40
CA VAL A 337 27.22 17.90 9.82
C VAL A 337 26.37 16.75 9.30
N GLU A 338 25.45 16.27 10.12
CA GLU A 338 24.38 15.39 9.65
C GLU A 338 23.42 16.21 8.78
N THR A 339 23.25 15.80 7.52
CA THR A 339 22.21 16.38 6.67
C THR A 339 20.85 16.14 7.32
N HIS A 340 20.15 17.22 7.66
CA HIS A 340 18.78 17.14 8.14
C HIS A 340 17.97 16.31 7.14
N PRO A 341 17.19 15.32 7.62
CA PRO A 341 16.37 14.53 6.72
C PRO A 341 15.41 15.46 5.97
N PRO A 342 15.11 15.17 4.69
CA PRO A 342 14.09 15.93 3.98
C PRO A 342 12.79 15.90 4.81
N PRO A 343 12.05 17.02 4.88
CA PRO A 343 10.80 17.04 5.61
C PRO A 343 9.88 15.96 5.04
N LEU A 344 9.27 15.16 5.93
CA LEU A 344 8.19 14.26 5.52
C LEU A 344 7.06 15.13 4.99
N VAL A 345 6.91 15.19 3.67
CA VAL A 345 5.71 15.71 3.02
C VAL A 345 4.72 14.55 2.98
N PRO A 346 3.71 14.51 3.87
CA PRO A 346 2.86 13.33 3.98
C PRO A 346 1.95 13.17 2.74
N LEU A 347 1.67 14.26 2.02
CA LEU A 347 0.79 14.27 0.87
C LEU A 347 1.00 15.49 -0.04
N ASP A 348 1.20 15.25 -1.34
CA ASP A 348 1.24 16.29 -2.38
C ASP A 348 -0.17 16.66 -2.87
N LEU A 349 -0.76 17.70 -2.30
CA LEU A 349 -2.12 18.16 -2.65
C LEU A 349 -2.26 18.58 -4.12
N LYS A 350 -1.20 19.16 -4.68
CA LYS A 350 -1.07 19.51 -6.11
C LYS A 350 -1.22 18.33 -7.05
N LEU A 351 -0.69 17.16 -6.66
CA LEU A 351 -0.76 15.96 -7.49
C LEU A 351 -2.21 15.48 -7.66
N TRP A 352 -3.05 15.76 -6.67
CA TRP A 352 -4.42 15.29 -6.58
C TRP A 352 -5.47 16.34 -6.99
N GLY A 353 -5.03 17.51 -7.48
CA GLY A 353 -5.92 18.61 -7.88
C GLY A 353 -6.69 19.22 -6.70
N LEU A 354 -6.19 19.07 -5.47
CA LEU A 354 -6.91 19.45 -4.25
C LEU A 354 -6.60 20.88 -3.77
N ASP A 355 -5.64 21.56 -4.39
CA ASP A 355 -5.32 22.96 -4.10
C ASP A 355 -6.46 23.91 -4.54
N SER A 356 -7.20 23.53 -5.60
CA SER A 356 -8.37 24.25 -6.10
C SER A 356 -9.38 23.23 -6.68
N PRO A 357 -10.18 22.57 -5.81
CA PRO A 357 -11.13 21.56 -6.27
C PRO A 357 -12.31 22.22 -7.01
N ASP A 358 -12.67 21.68 -8.17
CA ASP A 358 -13.91 22.04 -8.84
C ASP A 358 -15.09 21.43 -8.08
N LEU A 359 -15.99 22.28 -7.60
CA LEU A 359 -17.12 21.87 -6.75
C LEU A 359 -18.07 20.90 -7.45
N ASP A 360 -18.20 20.99 -8.78
CA ASP A 360 -19.03 20.06 -9.56
C ASP A 360 -18.42 18.64 -9.60
N GLU A 361 -17.11 18.51 -9.79
CA GLU A 361 -16.41 17.21 -9.74
C GLU A 361 -16.46 16.61 -8.33
N LEU A 362 -16.41 17.46 -7.31
CA LEU A 362 -16.47 17.02 -5.93
C LEU A 362 -17.87 16.55 -5.53
N ALA A 363 -18.90 17.28 -5.95
CA ALA A 363 -20.30 16.87 -5.77
C ALA A 363 -20.61 15.56 -6.52
N GLU A 364 -19.95 15.28 -7.65
CA GLU A 364 -20.05 13.99 -8.35
C GLU A 364 -19.41 12.85 -7.54
N GLU A 365 -18.25 13.08 -6.91
CA GLU A 365 -17.55 12.05 -6.13
C GLU A 365 -18.32 11.59 -4.88
N PHE A 366 -19.09 12.50 -4.26
CA PHE A 366 -19.93 12.22 -3.09
C PHE A 366 -21.36 11.78 -3.45
N ASP A 367 -21.73 11.78 -4.74
CA ASP A 367 -23.07 11.39 -5.16
C ASP A 367 -23.30 9.88 -4.97
N THR A 368 -24.48 9.53 -4.49
CA THR A 368 -24.85 8.13 -4.26
C THR A 368 -25.45 7.49 -5.51
N PHE A 369 -25.48 6.14 -5.55
CA PHE A 369 -26.33 5.41 -6.51
C PHE A 369 -27.73 5.26 -5.91
N SER A 370 -28.83 5.83 -6.39
CA SER A 370 -29.15 6.75 -7.47
C SER A 370 -28.76 8.22 -7.21
N SER A 371 -28.47 8.96 -8.30
CA SER A 371 -28.09 10.39 -8.25
C SER A 371 -29.08 11.21 -7.43
N SER A 372 -28.53 12.01 -6.52
CA SER A 372 -29.25 13.03 -5.74
C SER A 372 -29.63 14.26 -6.57
N MET A 373 -28.97 14.46 -7.72
CA MET A 373 -29.22 15.60 -8.61
C MET A 373 -30.53 15.43 -9.39
N VAL A 374 -31.39 16.45 -9.29
CA VAL A 374 -32.70 16.50 -9.96
C VAL A 374 -32.62 17.16 -11.35
N ASP A 375 -31.62 18.01 -11.61
CA ASP A 375 -31.51 18.75 -12.86
C ASP A 375 -31.00 17.87 -14.03
N VAL A 376 -31.84 17.75 -15.06
CA VAL A 376 -31.60 16.96 -16.27
C VAL A 376 -30.44 17.53 -17.10
N ASN A 377 -30.23 18.84 -17.10
CA ASN A 377 -29.17 19.47 -17.90
C ASN A 377 -27.78 19.15 -17.32
N VAL A 378 -27.65 19.17 -15.99
CA VAL A 378 -26.42 18.79 -15.30
C VAL A 378 -26.12 17.31 -15.51
N LEU A 379 -27.14 16.44 -15.41
CA LEU A 379 -27.00 15.02 -15.71
C LEU A 379 -26.54 14.77 -17.14
N ARG A 380 -27.11 15.48 -18.12
CA ARG A 380 -26.71 15.36 -19.53
C ARG A 380 -25.27 15.79 -19.75
N MET A 381 -24.86 16.90 -19.12
CA MET A 381 -23.49 17.41 -19.21
C MET A 381 -22.47 16.43 -18.59
N ARG A 382 -22.77 15.86 -17.41
CA ARG A 382 -21.93 14.82 -16.78
C ARG A 382 -21.85 13.55 -17.62
N TYR A 383 -22.97 13.11 -18.19
CA TYR A 383 -22.99 11.96 -19.10
C TYR A 383 -22.16 12.20 -20.37
N ASP A 384 -22.29 13.36 -21.00
CA ASP A 384 -21.51 13.71 -22.21
C ASP A 384 -20.00 13.84 -21.88
N ARG A 385 -19.64 14.32 -20.68
CA ARG A 385 -18.25 14.33 -20.17
C ARG A 385 -17.71 12.91 -20.05
N LEU A 386 -18.43 12.03 -19.36
CA LEU A 386 -18.07 10.62 -19.19
C LEU A 386 -17.94 9.89 -20.54
N ARG A 387 -18.82 10.20 -21.50
CA ARG A 387 -18.75 9.64 -22.85
C ARG A 387 -17.51 10.11 -23.63
N ARG A 388 -17.14 11.38 -23.49
CA ARG A 388 -15.96 11.95 -24.17
C ARG A 388 -14.66 11.34 -23.68
N GLU A 389 -14.58 11.02 -22.40
CA GLU A 389 -13.34 10.57 -21.77
C GLU A 389 -13.14 9.05 -21.75
N MET A 390 -14.04 8.30 -22.40
CA MET A 390 -14.15 6.84 -22.38
C MET A 390 -14.43 6.26 -21.00
N GLY A 391 -15.25 5.20 -20.98
CA GLY A 391 -15.89 4.68 -19.76
C GLY A 391 -14.94 4.23 -18.64
N GLU A 392 -15.55 3.98 -17.48
CA GLU A 392 -14.94 3.59 -16.20
C GLU A 392 -13.75 2.62 -16.34
N ASN A 393 -13.88 1.57 -17.17
CA ASN A 393 -12.82 0.58 -17.35
C ASN A 393 -11.54 1.13 -17.98
N VAL A 394 -11.65 2.04 -18.94
CA VAL A 394 -10.47 2.68 -19.57
C VAL A 394 -9.77 3.59 -18.56
N MET A 395 -10.54 4.24 -17.69
CA MET A 395 -10.01 5.14 -16.67
C MET A 395 -9.37 4.39 -15.49
N LEU A 396 -9.92 3.25 -15.08
CA LEU A 396 -9.27 2.36 -14.12
C LEU A 396 -7.93 1.85 -14.66
N LEU A 397 -7.90 1.45 -15.94
CA LEU A 397 -6.66 1.07 -16.61
C LEU A 397 -5.65 2.22 -16.69
N LEU A 398 -6.11 3.46 -16.87
CA LEU A 398 -5.24 4.64 -16.88
C LEU A 398 -4.54 4.81 -15.52
N GLY A 399 -5.25 4.58 -14.41
CA GLY A 399 -4.68 4.56 -13.07
C GLY A 399 -3.57 3.50 -12.91
N ASP A 400 -3.84 2.28 -13.37
CA ASP A 400 -2.87 1.17 -13.32
C ASP A 400 -1.62 1.45 -14.16
N VAL A 401 -1.78 2.08 -15.32
CA VAL A 401 -0.66 2.50 -16.19
C VAL A 401 0.13 3.63 -15.52
N ALA A 402 -0.56 4.63 -14.97
CA ALA A 402 0.09 5.73 -14.26
C ALA A 402 0.94 5.22 -13.09
N SER A 403 0.45 4.23 -12.34
CA SER A 403 1.22 3.66 -11.23
C SER A 403 2.39 2.80 -11.67
N GLN A 404 2.32 2.08 -12.80
CA GLN A 404 3.52 1.46 -13.38
C GLN A 404 4.54 2.51 -13.81
N CYS A 405 4.11 3.63 -14.40
CA CYS A 405 5.00 4.72 -14.77
C CYS A 405 5.67 5.36 -13.54
N GLU A 406 4.93 5.58 -12.45
CA GLU A 406 5.51 6.09 -11.20
C GLU A 406 6.50 5.11 -10.58
N ARG A 407 6.23 3.80 -10.58
CA ARG A 407 7.20 2.79 -10.15
C ARG A 407 8.47 2.84 -10.99
N PHE A 408 8.36 3.06 -12.29
CA PHE A 408 9.52 3.26 -13.16
C PHE A 408 10.30 4.53 -12.79
N CYS A 409 9.60 5.65 -12.55
CA CYS A 409 10.24 6.88 -12.05
C CYS A 409 10.89 6.68 -10.66
N ALA A 410 10.26 5.94 -9.76
CA ALA A 410 10.81 5.60 -8.44
C ALA A 410 12.03 4.68 -8.54
N LEU A 411 12.05 3.78 -9.53
CA LEU A 411 13.24 2.98 -9.83
C LEU A 411 14.40 3.87 -10.28
N LEU A 412 14.11 4.90 -11.11
CA LEU A 412 15.11 5.88 -11.51
C LEU A 412 15.56 6.74 -10.33
N SER A 413 14.68 7.14 -9.42
CA SER A 413 15.08 7.93 -8.24
C SER A 413 15.92 7.12 -7.25
N LEU A 414 15.78 5.79 -7.21
CA LEU A 414 16.74 4.96 -6.45
C LEU A 414 18.17 5.04 -6.99
N LEU A 415 18.31 5.34 -8.29
CA LEU A 415 19.60 5.60 -8.92
C LEU A 415 20.16 6.99 -8.58
N ASP A 416 19.38 7.90 -7.97
CA ASP A 416 19.90 9.18 -7.47
C ASP A 416 20.89 8.97 -6.32
N SER A 417 20.79 7.83 -5.62
CA SER A 417 21.82 7.46 -4.66
C SER A 417 23.10 7.07 -5.40
N PRO A 418 24.24 7.68 -5.05
CA PRO A 418 25.49 7.54 -5.80
C PRO A 418 26.01 6.09 -5.81
N LEU A 419 25.78 5.32 -4.75
CA LEU A 419 26.15 3.90 -4.69
C LEU A 419 25.35 3.05 -5.68
N ASN A 420 24.03 3.26 -5.75
CA ASN A 420 23.18 2.52 -6.68
C ASN A 420 23.51 2.89 -8.13
N TRP A 421 23.82 4.16 -8.40
CA TRP A 421 24.29 4.61 -9.70
C TRP A 421 25.57 3.87 -10.13
N ILE A 422 26.56 3.76 -9.24
CA ILE A 422 27.83 3.06 -9.52
C ILE A 422 27.56 1.58 -9.82
N CYS A 423 26.76 0.90 -8.99
CA CYS A 423 26.39 -0.50 -9.22
C CYS A 423 25.66 -0.69 -10.55
N PHE A 424 24.68 0.18 -10.85
CA PHE A 424 23.95 0.15 -12.12
C PHE A 424 24.89 0.39 -13.31
N SER A 425 25.77 1.38 -13.22
CA SER A 425 26.76 1.68 -14.25
C SER A 425 27.72 0.50 -14.49
N LEU A 426 28.15 -0.19 -13.42
CA LEU A 426 29.00 -1.38 -13.52
C LEU A 426 28.27 -2.55 -14.20
N VAL A 427 27.00 -2.78 -13.85
CA VAL A 427 26.16 -3.80 -14.51
C VAL A 427 25.96 -3.45 -15.98
N CYS A 428 25.63 -2.19 -16.30
CA CYS A 428 25.51 -1.73 -17.68
C CYS A 428 26.82 -1.91 -18.46
N TYR A 429 27.96 -1.58 -17.86
CA TYR A 429 29.27 -1.79 -18.46
C TYR A 429 29.54 -3.28 -18.71
N ALA A 430 29.26 -4.16 -17.73
CA ALA A 430 29.39 -5.60 -17.91
C ALA A 430 28.49 -6.14 -19.03
N VAL A 431 27.26 -5.61 -19.17
CA VAL A 431 26.37 -5.96 -20.28
C VAL A 431 26.91 -5.48 -21.62
N VAL A 432 27.45 -4.25 -21.70
CA VAL A 432 28.08 -3.73 -22.92
C VAL A 432 29.30 -4.57 -23.32
N VAL A 433 30.16 -4.92 -22.36
CA VAL A 433 31.31 -5.81 -22.58
C VAL A 433 30.86 -7.19 -23.01
N PHE A 434 29.82 -7.74 -22.39
CA PHE A 434 29.23 -9.02 -22.80
C PHE A 434 28.71 -8.95 -24.23
N VAL A 435 27.89 -7.95 -24.55
CA VAL A 435 27.38 -7.75 -25.93
C VAL A 435 28.54 -7.60 -26.90
N TYR A 436 29.60 -6.85 -26.56
CA TYR A 436 30.80 -6.71 -27.38
C TYR A 436 31.53 -8.04 -27.63
N MET A 437 31.80 -8.81 -26.56
CA MET A 437 32.44 -10.14 -26.66
C MET A 437 31.64 -11.12 -27.53
N PHE A 438 30.31 -10.97 -27.53
CA PHE A 438 29.41 -11.81 -28.31
C PHE A 438 29.02 -11.20 -29.67
N TRP A 439 29.35 -9.93 -29.93
CA TRP A 439 29.07 -9.24 -31.19
C TRP A 439 29.93 -9.79 -32.32
N ASP A 440 31.20 -10.11 -32.08
CA ASP A 440 32.05 -10.79 -33.07
C ASP A 440 31.59 -12.23 -33.35
N HIS A 441 30.77 -12.79 -32.47
CA HIS A 441 30.15 -14.10 -32.58
C HIS A 441 28.62 -14.01 -32.77
N VAL A 442 28.15 -13.10 -33.65
CA VAL A 442 26.72 -12.84 -33.94
C VAL A 442 25.87 -14.13 -34.05
N ILE A 443 26.38 -15.14 -34.74
CA ILE A 443 25.69 -16.43 -34.95
C ILE A 443 25.49 -17.18 -33.63
N PHE A 444 26.49 -17.13 -32.73
CA PHE A 444 26.43 -17.81 -31.43
C PHE A 444 25.48 -17.07 -30.48
N PHE A 445 25.48 -15.73 -30.50
CA PHE A 445 24.56 -14.91 -29.72
C PHE A 445 23.10 -15.12 -30.15
N GLN A 446 22.82 -15.09 -31.47
CA GLN A 446 21.48 -15.38 -31.98
C GLN A 446 21.01 -16.79 -31.62
N LYS A 447 21.89 -17.80 -31.72
CA LYS A 447 21.58 -19.16 -31.28
C LYS A 447 21.33 -19.24 -29.77
N PHE A 448 22.12 -18.57 -28.95
CA PHE A 448 21.93 -18.53 -27.50
C PHE A 448 20.60 -17.87 -27.12
N VAL A 449 20.29 -16.70 -27.69
CA VAL A 449 19.01 -16.01 -27.46
C VAL A 449 17.84 -16.87 -27.92
N PHE A 450 17.96 -17.51 -29.08
CA PHE A 450 16.95 -18.43 -29.59
C PHE A 450 16.77 -19.65 -28.68
N ILE A 451 17.86 -20.24 -28.17
CA ILE A 451 17.80 -21.35 -27.21
C ILE A 451 17.15 -20.90 -25.90
N CYS A 452 17.52 -19.74 -25.35
CA CYS A 452 16.88 -19.20 -24.15
C CYS A 452 15.38 -18.94 -24.38
N PHE A 453 15.01 -18.39 -25.54
CA PHE A 453 13.62 -18.18 -25.93
C PHE A 453 12.88 -19.52 -26.04
N VAL A 454 13.44 -20.53 -26.70
CA VAL A 454 12.84 -21.86 -26.84
C VAL A 454 12.72 -22.55 -25.48
N VAL A 455 13.75 -22.51 -24.62
CA VAL A 455 13.71 -23.09 -23.27
C VAL A 455 12.61 -22.43 -22.42
N ARG A 456 12.47 -21.10 -22.52
CA ARG A 456 11.41 -20.33 -21.84
C ARG A 456 10.02 -20.62 -22.42
N TRP A 457 9.90 -20.73 -23.74
CA TRP A 457 8.65 -20.96 -24.46
C TRP A 457 8.11 -22.38 -24.27
N VAL A 458 9.01 -23.37 -24.38
CA VAL A 458 8.71 -24.80 -24.15
C VAL A 458 8.47 -25.09 -22.66
N ASN A 459 8.78 -24.12 -21.79
CA ASN A 459 8.38 -24.14 -20.38
C ASN A 459 8.84 -25.43 -19.67
N PHE A 460 10.11 -25.80 -19.88
CA PHE A 460 10.72 -27.01 -19.30
C PHE A 460 10.44 -27.08 -17.80
N GLN A 461 10.03 -28.27 -17.31
CA GLN A 461 9.57 -28.46 -15.93
C GLN A 461 10.57 -27.97 -14.87
N CYS A 462 11.87 -28.05 -15.13
CA CYS A 462 12.93 -27.59 -14.22
C CYS A 462 12.99 -26.05 -14.06
N PHE A 463 12.44 -25.29 -15.02
CA PHE A 463 12.38 -23.82 -14.99
C PHE A 463 10.98 -23.27 -14.69
N ARG A 464 10.01 -24.16 -14.46
CA ARG A 464 8.63 -23.80 -14.14
C ARG A 464 8.52 -23.32 -12.71
N ASN A 465 8.75 -22.04 -12.50
CA ASN A 465 8.41 -21.36 -11.27
C ASN A 465 7.07 -20.63 -11.47
N ASP A 466 6.00 -21.14 -10.84
CA ASP A 466 4.70 -20.45 -10.78
C ASP A 466 4.74 -19.20 -9.85
N LEU A 467 5.94 -18.82 -9.40
CA LEU A 467 6.20 -17.69 -8.51
C LEU A 467 6.74 -16.51 -9.32
N PRO A 468 6.28 -15.28 -9.06
CA PRO A 468 6.82 -14.10 -9.73
C PRO A 468 8.30 -13.93 -9.40
N SER A 469 9.06 -13.44 -10.38
CA SER A 469 10.50 -13.19 -10.23
C SER A 469 10.77 -12.15 -9.15
N GLY A 470 11.92 -12.26 -8.46
CA GLY A 470 12.32 -11.30 -7.42
C GLY A 470 12.34 -9.85 -7.91
N ILE A 471 12.76 -9.63 -9.17
CA ILE A 471 12.77 -8.31 -9.82
C ILE A 471 11.34 -7.78 -10.03
N SER A 472 10.42 -8.64 -10.47
CA SER A 472 9.01 -8.24 -10.62
C SER A 472 8.38 -7.86 -9.28
N ASN A 473 8.72 -8.58 -8.20
CA ASN A 473 8.27 -8.22 -6.85
C ASN A 473 8.88 -6.92 -6.35
N PHE A 474 10.18 -6.73 -6.57
CA PHE A 474 10.85 -5.48 -6.24
C PHE A 474 10.17 -4.29 -6.93
N PHE A 475 9.89 -4.42 -8.23
CA PHE A 475 9.18 -3.39 -8.99
C PHE A 475 7.77 -3.11 -8.43
N ARG A 476 7.01 -4.16 -8.08
CA ARG A 476 5.68 -4.01 -7.45
C ARG A 476 5.71 -3.34 -6.07
N ARG A 477 6.84 -3.43 -5.37
CA ARG A 477 7.07 -2.89 -4.03
C ARG A 477 7.49 -1.42 -4.03
N LEU A 478 7.85 -0.87 -5.18
CA LEU A 478 8.23 0.54 -5.30
C LEU A 478 7.03 1.44 -4.96
N PRO A 479 7.29 2.59 -4.29
CA PRO A 479 6.23 3.49 -3.88
C PRO A 479 5.46 4.00 -5.10
N THR A 480 4.14 3.97 -4.99
CA THR A 480 3.23 4.67 -5.89
C THR A 480 2.62 5.83 -5.11
N ASN A 481 2.37 6.96 -5.76
CA ASN A 481 1.66 8.07 -5.15
C ASN A 481 0.15 7.85 -5.27
N GLU A 482 -0.31 6.59 -5.17
CA GLU A 482 -1.71 6.22 -5.33
C GLU A 482 -2.52 6.46 -4.04
N GLY A 483 -3.71 7.00 -4.27
CA GLY A 483 -4.78 7.44 -3.36
C GLY A 483 -4.53 8.72 -2.52
N PRO A 484 -5.55 9.58 -2.38
CA PRO A 484 -5.57 10.59 -1.34
C PRO A 484 -5.69 9.91 0.03
N MET A 485 -4.88 10.33 1.00
CA MET A 485 -4.90 9.81 2.36
C MET A 485 -6.00 10.48 3.22
N PHE A 486 -7.27 10.39 2.81
CA PHE A 486 -8.39 10.91 3.60
C PHE A 486 -9.32 9.80 4.04
#